data_AF-A0AAD8LZS8-F1
#
_entry.id   AF-A0AAD8LZS8-F1
#
_cell.length_a   1.000
_cell.length_b   1.000
_cell.length_c   1.000
_cell.angle_alpha   90.00
_cell.angle_beta   90.00
_cell.angle_gamma   90.00
#
_symmetry.space_group_name_H-M   'P 1'
#
loop_
_entity.id
_entity.type
_entity.pdbx_description
1 polymer ?
#
loop_
_entity_poly.entity_id
_entity_poly.type
_entity_poly.pdbx_seq_one_letter_code
_entity_poly.pdbx_strand_id
1 'polypeptide(L)'
;MAGLSFLSALNLSENHLAGSIPRGGQFDTFDYSTFLGNLDLCGLPLTKRCNNDELPTQKVDDDNDWLTDWKIILIGYGIGLACGLSTGYIILTTGKPWLFVKFIERVQQSLIRSYLLNT
;
A
#
# COMPACT_ATOMS: atom_id res chain seq x y z
N MET A 1 -5.83 -2.64 -34.60
CA MET A 1 -7.06 -1.94 -35.04
C MET A 1 -8.23 -2.67 -34.42
N ALA A 2 -8.72 -2.23 -33.27
CA ALA A 2 -9.80 -2.90 -32.55
C ALA A 2 -11.15 -2.46 -33.15
N GLY A 3 -11.60 -3.18 -34.18
CA GLY A 3 -12.90 -2.98 -34.80
C GLY A 3 -13.95 -3.87 -34.15
N LEU A 4 -14.56 -3.41 -33.05
CA LEU A 4 -15.77 -4.02 -32.48
C LEU A 4 -16.97 -3.32 -33.13
N SER A 5 -17.61 -3.99 -34.09
CA SER A 5 -18.66 -3.41 -34.94
C SER A 5 -20.08 -3.44 -34.36
N PHE A 6 -20.29 -3.91 -33.12
CA PHE A 6 -21.65 -4.14 -32.55
C PHE A 6 -21.83 -3.85 -31.05
N LEU A 7 -21.04 -2.95 -30.44
CA LEU A 7 -21.19 -2.58 -29.03
C LEU A 7 -22.19 -1.41 -28.90
N SER A 8 -23.43 -1.72 -28.50
CA SER A 8 -24.50 -0.73 -28.31
C SER A 8 -24.39 0.07 -27.00
N ALA A 9 -23.75 -0.50 -25.98
CA ALA A 9 -23.58 0.14 -24.67
C ALA A 9 -22.30 -0.37 -24.02
N LEU A 10 -21.38 0.55 -23.71
CA LEU A 10 -20.14 0.28 -22.99
C LEU A 10 -20.15 1.10 -21.71
N ASN A 11 -19.89 0.46 -20.57
CA ASN A 11 -19.67 1.16 -19.31
C ASN A 11 -18.29 0.76 -18.77
N LEU A 12 -17.39 1.73 -18.67
CA LEU A 12 -16.04 1.59 -18.12
C LEU A 12 -15.86 2.48 -16.90
N SER A 13 -16.94 3.01 -16.32
CA SER A 13 -16.88 3.93 -15.19
C SER A 13 -16.29 3.26 -13.96
N GLU A 14 -15.65 4.02 -13.08
CA GLU A 14 -15.18 3.56 -11.76
C GLU A 14 -14.28 2.31 -11.84
N ASN A 15 -13.37 2.29 -12.82
CA ASN A 15 -12.33 1.28 -12.96
C ASN A 15 -10.96 1.94 -12.80
N HIS A 16 -9.90 1.13 -12.83
CA HIS A 16 -8.51 1.61 -12.75
C HIS A 16 -7.84 1.58 -14.13
N LEU A 17 -8.54 2.07 -15.16
CA LEU A 17 -7.99 2.14 -16.52
C LEU A 17 -7.04 3.33 -16.64
N ALA A 18 -5.93 3.12 -17.36
CA ALA A 18 -4.89 4.12 -17.54
C ALA A 18 -4.55 4.34 -19.04
N GLY A 19 -4.13 5.55 -19.37
CA GLY A 19 -3.65 5.93 -20.69
C GLY A 19 -4.68 6.60 -21.58
N SER A 20 -4.33 6.74 -22.86
CA SER A 20 -5.14 7.46 -23.85
C SER A 20 -6.34 6.64 -24.32
N ILE A 21 -7.53 7.24 -24.31
CA ILE A 21 -8.73 6.62 -24.89
C ILE A 21 -8.50 6.39 -26.38
N PRO A 22 -8.69 5.15 -26.88
CA PRO A 22 -8.51 4.85 -28.29
C PRO A 22 -9.51 5.66 -29.13
N ARG A 23 -8.98 6.45 -30.06
CA ARG A 23 -9.79 7.31 -30.93
C ARG A 23 -10.27 6.53 -32.15
N GLY A 24 -11.58 6.53 -32.37
CA GLY A 24 -12.21 5.99 -33.58
C GLY A 24 -13.28 4.91 -33.32
N GLY A 25 -14.14 4.70 -34.32
CA GLY A 25 -15.22 3.72 -34.26
C GLY A 25 -16.27 4.09 -33.21
N GLN A 26 -16.69 3.10 -32.42
CA GLN A 26 -17.74 3.26 -31.39
C GLN A 26 -17.26 4.00 -30.13
N PHE A 27 -15.95 4.09 -29.90
CA PHE A 27 -15.40 4.77 -28.73
C PHE A 27 -15.67 6.28 -28.74
N ASP A 28 -15.79 6.89 -29.92
CA ASP A 28 -16.13 8.32 -30.09
C ASP A 28 -17.62 8.60 -29.88
N THR A 29 -18.47 7.54 -29.86
CA THR A 29 -19.92 7.66 -29.66
C THR A 29 -20.36 7.51 -28.21
N PHE A 30 -19.46 7.06 -27.32
CA PHE A 30 -19.78 6.91 -25.89
C PHE A 30 -19.61 8.24 -25.15
N ASP A 31 -20.51 8.48 -24.20
CA ASP A 31 -20.53 9.70 -23.39
C ASP A 31 -19.40 9.73 -22.35
N TYR A 32 -19.06 10.92 -21.83
CA TYR A 32 -18.00 11.06 -20.81
C TYR A 32 -18.29 10.24 -19.54
N SER A 33 -19.57 10.02 -19.23
CA SER A 33 -20.01 9.22 -18.07
C SER A 33 -19.52 7.76 -18.11
N THR A 34 -19.37 7.17 -19.30
CA THR A 34 -18.82 5.83 -19.50
C THR A 34 -17.38 5.70 -19.02
N PHE A 35 -16.64 6.80 -18.93
CA PHE A 35 -15.21 6.82 -18.60
C PHE A 35 -14.91 7.50 -17.25
N LEU A 36 -15.94 8.02 -16.58
CA LEU A 36 -15.82 8.70 -15.28
C LEU A 36 -15.26 7.75 -14.21
N GLY A 37 -14.51 8.26 -13.24
CA GLY A 37 -13.98 7.45 -12.13
C GLY A 37 -12.68 6.69 -12.44
N ASN A 38 -12.10 6.83 -13.64
CA ASN A 38 -10.76 6.30 -13.96
C ASN A 38 -9.73 7.43 -13.87
N LEU A 39 -8.92 7.45 -12.80
CA LEU A 39 -8.01 8.57 -12.49
C LEU A 39 -6.96 8.81 -13.58
N ASP A 40 -6.45 7.74 -14.19
CA ASP A 40 -5.31 7.74 -15.12
C ASP A 40 -5.70 7.72 -16.60
N LEU A 41 -7.00 7.79 -16.89
CA LEU A 41 -7.49 7.85 -18.25
C LEU A 41 -7.42 9.30 -18.79
N CYS A 42 -7.03 9.48 -20.05
CA CYS A 42 -6.96 10.79 -20.68
C CYS A 42 -7.43 10.74 -22.14
N GLY A 43 -7.78 11.90 -22.71
CA GLY A 43 -8.29 12.02 -24.07
C GLY A 43 -9.82 12.19 -24.13
N LEU A 44 -10.35 12.57 -25.29
CA LEU A 44 -11.79 12.78 -25.48
C LEU A 44 -12.57 11.47 -25.28
N PRO A 45 -13.77 11.48 -24.67
CA PRO A 45 -14.59 12.63 -24.27
C PRO A 45 -14.23 13.29 -22.91
N LEU A 46 -13.21 12.81 -22.19
CA LEU A 46 -12.77 13.45 -20.95
C LEU A 46 -12.07 14.80 -21.23
N THR A 47 -12.23 15.75 -20.31
CA THR A 47 -11.56 17.07 -20.34
C THR A 47 -10.06 16.99 -20.07
N LYS A 48 -9.58 15.87 -19.51
CA LYS A 48 -8.16 15.59 -19.24
C LYS A 48 -7.43 15.31 -20.54
N ARG A 49 -6.59 16.26 -20.99
CA ARG A 49 -5.73 16.08 -22.18
C ARG A 49 -4.59 15.12 -21.86
N CYS A 50 -4.26 14.23 -22.80
CA CYS A 50 -3.03 13.45 -22.72
C CYS A 50 -1.84 14.35 -23.10
N ASN A 51 -0.91 14.58 -22.19
CA ASN A 51 0.37 15.22 -22.51
C ASN A 51 1.27 14.17 -23.16
N ASN A 52 1.74 14.43 -24.39
CA ASN A 52 2.67 13.54 -25.08
C ASN A 52 4.14 13.77 -24.68
N ASP A 53 4.43 14.77 -23.84
CA ASP A 53 5.79 15.21 -23.49
C ASP A 53 6.14 15.10 -22.01
N GLU A 54 5.32 14.44 -21.21
CA GLU A 54 5.76 13.94 -19.91
C GLU A 54 5.73 12.42 -19.99
N LEU A 55 6.93 11.83 -19.95
CA LEU A 55 7.15 10.53 -19.30
C LEU A 55 6.11 10.40 -18.20
N PRO A 56 5.38 9.27 -18.06
CA PRO A 56 4.65 9.06 -16.83
C PRO A 56 5.72 9.06 -15.75
N THR A 57 5.91 10.19 -15.08
CA THR A 57 6.18 10.19 -13.67
C THR A 57 5.05 9.31 -13.17
N GLN A 58 5.38 8.04 -12.95
CA GLN A 58 4.68 7.23 -12.00
C GLN A 58 4.55 8.15 -10.80
N LYS A 59 3.40 8.80 -10.69
CA LYS A 59 2.82 9.07 -9.40
C LYS A 59 2.52 7.66 -8.96
N VAL A 60 3.55 7.01 -8.43
CA VAL A 60 3.39 5.98 -7.44
C VAL A 60 2.41 6.66 -6.51
N ASP A 61 1.16 6.18 -6.51
CA ASP A 61 0.23 6.54 -5.46
C ASP A 61 0.98 6.20 -4.18
N ASP A 62 1.51 7.26 -3.59
CA ASP A 62 2.38 7.27 -2.44
C ASP A 62 1.53 7.10 -1.17
N ASP A 63 0.49 6.28 -1.30
CA ASP A 63 -0.42 5.94 -0.24
C ASP A 63 0.17 4.86 0.67
N ASN A 64 1.36 4.36 0.30
CA ASN A 64 2.25 3.62 1.17
C ASN A 64 3.70 4.06 0.92
N ASP A 65 3.93 5.37 0.87
CA ASP A 65 5.19 5.94 1.34
C ASP A 65 5.24 5.58 2.83
N TRP A 66 5.69 4.34 3.03
CA TRP A 66 6.06 3.63 4.23
C TRP A 66 6.03 4.54 5.47
N LEU A 67 5.42 4.10 6.59
CA LEU A 67 5.53 4.77 7.91
C LEU A 67 6.71 5.75 7.96
N THR A 68 6.46 7.05 7.77
CA THR A 68 7.52 8.02 7.43
C THR A 68 8.77 7.82 8.27
N ASP A 69 10.00 7.92 7.73
CA ASP A 69 11.29 7.57 8.42
C ASP A 69 11.32 7.97 9.87
N TRP A 70 10.97 9.23 10.11
CA TRP A 70 10.94 9.81 11.42
C TRP A 70 9.85 9.23 12.34
N LYS A 71 8.70 8.79 11.81
CA LYS A 71 7.64 8.09 12.56
C LYS A 71 8.10 6.70 13.03
N ILE A 72 8.81 5.92 12.21
CA ILE A 72 9.38 4.65 12.68
C ILE A 72 10.41 4.89 13.78
N ILE A 73 11.27 5.90 13.60
CA ILE A 73 12.25 6.30 14.61
C ILE A 73 11.54 6.68 15.92
N LEU A 74 10.46 7.47 15.88
CA LEU A 74 9.69 7.87 17.06
C LEU A 74 8.98 6.69 17.74
N ILE A 75 8.36 5.80 16.97
CA ILE A 75 7.68 4.61 17.49
C ILE A 75 8.70 3.66 18.15
N GLY A 76 9.84 3.44 17.48
CA GLY A 76 10.95 2.64 18.02
C GLY A 76 11.52 3.24 19.29
N TYR A 77 11.68 4.57 19.35
CA TYR A 77 12.16 5.26 20.55
C TYR A 77 11.18 5.11 21.73
N GLY A 78 9.88 5.33 21.50
CA GLY A 78 8.87 5.22 22.56
C GLY A 78 8.78 3.81 23.14
N ILE A 79 8.69 2.79 22.27
CA ILE A 79 8.60 1.39 22.69
C ILE A 79 9.92 0.93 23.32
N GLY A 80 11.06 1.25 22.71
CA GLY A 80 12.38 0.87 23.19
C GLY A 80 12.68 1.44 24.58
N LEU A 81 12.34 2.72 24.83
CA LEU A 81 12.54 3.36 26.12
C LEU A 81 11.63 2.73 27.19
N ALA A 82 10.35 2.50 26.89
CA ALA A 82 9.43 1.87 27.82
C ALA A 82 9.85 0.44 28.20
N CYS A 83 10.20 -0.38 27.19
CA CYS A 83 10.68 -1.75 27.41
C CYS A 83 12.03 -1.79 28.14
N GLY A 84 12.95 -0.89 27.79
CA GLY A 84 14.26 -0.76 28.43
C GLY A 84 14.16 -0.37 29.90
N LEU A 85 13.36 0.65 30.21
CA LEU A 85 13.11 1.06 31.60
C LEU A 85 12.41 -0.03 32.40
N SER A 86 11.40 -0.68 31.82
CA SER A 86 10.69 -1.78 32.51
C SER A 86 11.64 -2.92 32.84
N THR A 87 12.48 -3.32 31.88
CA THR A 87 13.48 -4.39 32.07
C THR A 87 14.52 -3.98 33.12
N GLY A 88 15.10 -2.79 32.99
CA GLY A 88 16.07 -2.26 33.95
C GLY A 88 15.50 -2.12 35.36
N TYR A 89 14.26 -1.65 35.48
CA TYR A 89 13.54 -1.53 36.76
C TYR A 89 13.31 -2.89 37.40
N ILE A 90 12.83 -3.89 36.66
CA ILE A 90 12.62 -5.26 37.18
C ILE A 90 13.95 -5.85 37.68
N ILE A 91 15.03 -5.67 36.92
CA ILE A 91 16.37 -6.15 37.30
C ILE A 91 16.87 -5.44 38.55
N LEU A 92 16.74 -4.11 38.62
CA LEU A 92 17.22 -3.29 39.72
C LEU A 92 16.44 -3.55 41.02
N THR A 93 15.12 -3.65 40.94
CA THR A 93 14.25 -3.87 42.12
C THR A 93 14.33 -5.29 42.64
N THR A 94 14.45 -6.30 41.76
CA THR A 94 14.46 -7.70 42.19
C THR A 94 15.86 -8.19 42.56
N GLY A 95 16.93 -7.49 42.13
CA GLY A 95 18.33 -7.86 42.39
C GLY A 95 18.73 -9.24 41.85
N LYS A 96 17.88 -9.87 41.04
CA LYS A 96 18.00 -11.25 40.58
C LYS A 96 17.78 -11.30 39.06
N PRO A 97 18.84 -11.23 38.24
CA PRO A 97 18.73 -11.20 36.79
C PRO A 97 18.13 -12.47 36.20
N TRP A 98 18.06 -13.56 36.98
CA TRP A 98 17.49 -14.83 36.54
C TRP A 98 16.01 -14.76 36.13
N LEU A 99 15.23 -13.79 36.66
CA LEU A 99 13.84 -13.61 36.22
C LEU A 99 13.76 -13.18 34.75
N PHE A 100 14.65 -12.29 34.33
CA PHE A 100 14.76 -11.89 32.92
C PHE A 100 15.20 -13.07 32.06
N VAL A 101 16.21 -13.83 32.50
CA VAL A 101 16.67 -15.04 31.79
C VAL A 101 15.54 -16.05 31.62
N LYS A 102 14.76 -16.30 32.68
CA LYS A 102 13.61 -17.22 32.64
C LYS A 102 12.50 -16.73 31.73
N PHE A 103 12.30 -15.41 31.63
CA PHE A 103 11.35 -14.83 30.69
C PHE A 103 11.81 -15.06 29.24
N ILE A 104 13.08 -14.77 28.93
CA ILE A 104 13.66 -15.03 27.61
C ILE A 104 13.57 -16.52 27.25
N GLU A 105 13.89 -17.41 28.18
CA GLU A 105 13.79 -18.86 27.98
C GLU A 105 12.36 -19.30 27.62
N ARG A 106 11.33 -18.77 28.30
CA ARG A 106 9.93 -19.06 27.97
C ARG A 106 9.55 -18.58 26.58
N VAL A 107 9.99 -17.38 26.19
CA VAL A 107 9.73 -16.85 24.84
C VAL A 107 10.39 -17.72 23.78
N GLN A 108 11.67 -18.08 23.99
CA GLN A 108 12.41 -18.96 23.08
C GLN A 108 11.73 -20.34 22.95
N GLN A 109 11.33 -20.95 24.06
CA GLN A 109 10.58 -22.21 24.04
C GLN A 109 9.26 -22.09 23.29
N SER A 110 8.53 -20.99 23.47
CA SER A 110 7.28 -20.74 22.73
C SER A 110 7.53 -20.62 21.23
N LEU A 111 8.59 -19.93 20.81
CA LEU A 111 8.94 -19.78 19.39
C LEU A 111 9.36 -21.10 18.76
N ILE A 112 10.20 -21.88 19.44
CA ILE A 112 10.61 -23.22 18.98
C ILE A 112 9.39 -24.13 18.84
N ARG A 113 8.48 -24.11 19.82
CA ARG A 113 7.24 -24.89 19.76
C ARG A 113 6.36 -24.45 18.59
N SER A 114 6.20 -23.15 18.36
CA SER A 114 5.43 -22.65 17.21
C SER A 114 6.06 -23.04 15.88
N TYR A 115 7.39 -23.03 15.78
CA TYR A 115 8.11 -23.46 14.58
C TYR A 115 7.95 -24.96 14.30
N LEU A 116 8.07 -25.79 15.35
CA LEU A 116 7.88 -27.25 15.25
C LEU A 116 6.43 -27.66 14.95
N LEU A 117 5.44 -26.85 15.32
CA LEU A 117 4.03 -27.10 15.01
C LEU A 117 3.62 -26.60 13.61
N ASN A 118 4.43 -25.73 12.99
CA ASN A 118 4.17 -25.12 11.68
C ASN A 118 5.01 -25.75 10.55
N THR A 119 5.80 -26.78 10.86
CA THR A 119 6.50 -27.66 9.92
C THR A 119 5.87 -29.04 10.00
#